data_AF-A0A960G7P8-F1
#
_entry.id   AF-A0A960G7P8-F1
#
_cell.length_a   1.000
_cell.length_b   1.000
_cell.length_c   1.000
_cell.angle_alpha   90.00
_cell.angle_beta   90.00
_cell.angle_gamma   90.00
#
_symmetry.space_group_name_H-M   'P 1'
#
loop_
_entity.id
_entity.type
_entity.pdbx_description
1 polymer ?
#
loop_
_entity_poly.entity_id
_entity_poly.type
_entity_poly.pdbx_seq_one_letter_code
_entity_poly.pdbx_strand_id
1 'polypeptide(L)'
;MEPRWGISGGNSAYESATGRAFTVRHVPRWVLGLGSRVLARIRPTLASAMGMALYFDTQPSTWDDTALRAIGIEPRAATAFIRQQVAAPAT
;
A
#
# COMPACT_ATOMS: atom_id res chain seq x y z
N MET A 1 12.24 22.02 2.23
CA MET A 1 12.95 20.72 2.34
C MET A 1 11.91 19.69 2.76
N GLU A 2 11.27 19.02 1.79
CA GLU A 2 10.21 18.03 2.08
C GLU A 2 10.80 16.65 2.38
N PRO A 3 10.31 15.94 3.41
CA PRO A 3 10.78 14.61 3.75
C PRO A 3 10.23 13.57 2.76
N ARG A 4 11.15 12.85 2.12
CA ARG A 4 10.93 11.92 0.99
C ARG A 4 10.53 10.52 1.44
N TRP A 5 9.52 10.38 2.31
CA TRP A 5 9.03 9.06 2.70
C TRP A 5 8.06 8.49 1.65
N GLY A 6 8.56 7.55 0.84
CA GLY A 6 7.86 6.91 -0.29
C GLY A 6 6.68 5.97 0.04
N ILE A 7 5.97 6.18 1.15
CA ILE A 7 4.75 5.43 1.51
C ILE A 7 3.50 6.34 1.52
N SER A 8 3.66 7.67 1.56
CA SER A 8 2.54 8.61 1.67
C SER A 8 1.73 8.81 0.36
N GLY A 9 2.26 8.40 -0.79
CA GLY A 9 1.62 8.66 -2.10
C GLY A 9 0.35 7.86 -2.38
N GLY A 10 0.21 6.67 -1.77
CA GLY A 10 -0.95 5.80 -1.97
C GLY A 10 -2.19 6.34 -1.26
N ASN A 11 -2.10 6.59 0.05
CA ASN A 11 -3.20 7.17 0.80
C ASN A 11 -3.55 8.56 0.29
N SER A 12 -2.58 9.42 -0.01
CA SER A 12 -2.90 10.76 -0.53
C SER A 12 -3.63 10.72 -1.88
N ALA A 13 -3.32 9.75 -2.76
CA ALA A 13 -4.04 9.56 -4.01
C ALA A 13 -5.50 9.10 -3.79
N TYR A 14 -5.74 8.18 -2.83
CA TYR A 14 -7.10 7.75 -2.49
C TYR A 14 -7.89 8.82 -1.74
N GLU A 15 -7.27 9.52 -0.79
CA GLU A 15 -7.90 10.63 -0.06
C GLU A 15 -8.28 11.75 -1.04
N SER A 16 -7.40 12.08 -1.99
CA SER A 16 -7.69 13.03 -3.06
C SER A 16 -8.80 12.56 -3.99
N ALA A 17 -8.83 11.27 -4.34
CA ALA A 17 -9.85 10.72 -5.23
C ALA A 17 -11.23 10.59 -4.56
N THR A 18 -11.29 10.28 -3.27
CA THR A 18 -12.54 10.03 -2.52
C THR A 18 -13.05 11.26 -1.76
N GLY A 19 -12.20 12.27 -1.56
CA GLY A 19 -12.50 13.44 -0.72
C GLY A 19 -12.61 13.12 0.77
N ARG A 20 -12.12 11.95 1.22
CA ARG A 20 -12.19 11.50 2.61
C ARG A 20 -10.78 11.34 3.17
N ALA A 21 -10.53 11.87 4.36
CA ALA A 21 -9.29 11.61 5.09
C ALA A 21 -9.32 10.20 5.71
N PHE A 22 -8.18 9.52 5.70
CA PHE A 22 -8.02 8.23 6.36
C PHE A 22 -7.29 8.39 7.69
N THR A 23 -7.78 7.69 8.71
CA THR A 23 -7.10 7.60 10.00
C THR A 23 -5.85 6.74 9.87
N VAL A 24 -4.68 7.35 10.03
CA VAL A 24 -3.40 6.64 10.04
C VAL A 24 -3.02 6.28 11.47
N ARG A 25 -2.70 5.00 11.72
CA ARG A 25 -2.18 4.52 13.00
C ARG A 25 -0.82 3.85 12.80
N HIS A 26 0.18 4.35 13.52
CA HIS A 26 1.51 3.74 13.53
C HIS A 26 1.50 2.50 14.44
N VAL A 27 1.86 1.36 13.87
CA VAL A 27 1.95 0.08 14.59
C VAL A 27 3.41 -0.34 14.63
N PRO A 28 3.98 -0.61 15.82
CA PRO A 28 5.35 -1.09 15.92
C PRO A 28 5.56 -2.44 15.22
N ARG A 29 6.74 -2.64 14.61
CA ARG A 29 7.12 -3.86 13.89
C ARG A 29 6.89 -5.15 14.69
N TRP A 30 7.26 -5.13 15.96
CA TRP A 30 7.11 -6.28 16.84
C TRP A 30 5.63 -6.65 17.05
N VAL A 31 4.73 -5.67 17.07
CA VAL A 31 3.28 -5.91 17.16
C VAL A 31 2.78 -6.59 15.89
N LEU A 32 3.22 -6.15 14.70
CA LEU A 32 2.88 -6.81 13.42
C LEU A 32 3.40 -8.25 13.37
N GLY A 33 4.62 -8.48 13.85
CA GLY A 33 5.25 -9.79 13.87
C GLY A 33 4.58 -10.77 14.84
N LEU A 34 4.15 -10.32 16.02
CA LEU A 34 3.38 -11.13 16.96
C LEU A 34 1.94 -11.33 16.50
N GLY A 35 1.30 -10.26 16.03
CA GLY A 35 -0.08 -10.29 15.56
C GLY A 35 -0.27 -11.25 14.39
N SER A 36 0.62 -11.24 13.41
CA SER A 36 0.57 -12.20 12.28
C SER A 36 0.66 -13.66 12.74
N ARG A 37 1.44 -13.97 13.78
CA ARG A 37 1.57 -15.33 14.32
C ARG A 37 0.37 -15.76 15.17
N VAL A 38 -0.06 -14.90 16.09
CA VAL A 38 -1.16 -15.21 17.03
C VAL A 38 -2.49 -15.30 16.29
N LEU A 39 -2.74 -14.43 15.30
CA LEU A 39 -4.00 -14.41 14.58
C LEU A 39 -4.08 -15.43 13.43
N ALA A 40 -2.99 -16.11 13.07
CA ALA A 40 -2.92 -16.98 11.90
C ALA A 40 -4.05 -18.02 11.84
N ARG A 41 -4.46 -18.56 12.99
CA ARG A 41 -5.50 -19.59 13.07
C ARG A 41 -6.92 -19.05 13.26
N ILE A 42 -7.06 -17.87 13.87
CA ILE A 42 -8.36 -17.30 14.27
C ILE A 42 -8.87 -16.31 13.22
N ARG A 43 -7.96 -15.49 12.67
CA ARG A 43 -8.26 -14.43 11.70
C ARG A 43 -7.17 -14.41 10.62
N PRO A 44 -7.12 -15.43 9.73
CA PRO A 44 -6.05 -15.59 8.76
C PRO A 44 -5.88 -14.34 7.87
N THR A 45 -6.98 -13.69 7.47
CA THR A 45 -6.93 -12.46 6.67
C THR A 45 -6.20 -11.33 7.38
N LEU A 46 -6.45 -11.13 8.68
CA LEU A 46 -5.81 -10.07 9.46
C LEU A 46 -4.34 -10.42 9.75
N ALA A 47 -4.05 -11.70 9.99
CA ALA A 47 -2.68 -12.19 10.11
C ALA A 47 -1.86 -11.93 8.83
N SER A 48 -2.44 -12.20 7.66
CA SER A 48 -1.83 -11.93 6.36
C SER A 48 -1.59 -10.44 6.14
N ALA A 49 -2.57 -9.57 6.45
CA ALA A 49 -2.41 -8.13 6.34
C ALA A 49 -1.26 -7.61 7.23
N MET A 50 -1.15 -8.09 8.46
CA MET A 50 -0.05 -7.73 9.37
C MET A 50 1.32 -8.23 8.87
N GLY A 51 1.38 -9.47 8.36
CA GLY A 51 2.60 -10.03 7.78
C GLY A 51 3.06 -9.25 6.55
N MET A 52 2.13 -8.89 5.67
CA MET A 52 2.39 -8.10 4.48
C MET A 52 2.86 -6.69 4.82
N ALA A 53 2.23 -6.04 5.80
CA ALA A 53 2.67 -4.73 6.29
C ALA A 53 4.11 -4.78 6.84
N LEU A 54 4.44 -5.81 7.62
CA LEU A 54 5.80 -6.00 8.14
C LEU A 54 6.83 -6.25 7.02
N TYR A 55 6.45 -7.05 6.02
CA TYR A 55 7.29 -7.32 4.86
C TYR A 55 7.64 -6.04 4.10
N PHE A 56 6.63 -5.21 3.76
CA PHE A 56 6.87 -3.96 3.04
C PHE A 56 7.60 -2.90 3.87
N ASP A 57 7.46 -2.90 5.20
CA ASP A 57 8.19 -1.99 6.08
C ASP A 57 9.67 -2.38 6.25
N THR A 58 10.01 -3.65 6.04
CA THR A 58 11.39 -4.15 6.19
C THR A 58 12.15 -4.24 4.87
N GLN A 59 11.45 -4.34 3.75
CA GLN A 59 12.07 -4.44 2.43
C GLN A 59 12.01 -3.11 1.68
N PRO A 60 13.17 -2.58 1.23
CA PRO A 60 13.18 -1.35 0.47
C PRO A 60 12.52 -1.57 -0.90
N SER A 61 11.50 -0.78 -1.20
CA SER A 61 10.88 -0.73 -2.54
C SER A 61 11.81 0.03 -3.49
N THR A 62 12.72 -0.70 -4.12
CA THR A 62 13.73 -0.16 -5.05
C THR A 62 13.37 -0.39 -6.51
N TRP A 63 12.24 -1.04 -6.77
CA TRP A 63 11.79 -1.35 -8.11
C TRP A 63 11.37 -0.08 -8.85
N ASP A 64 11.91 0.11 -10.05
CA ASP A 64 11.56 1.19 -10.95
C ASP A 64 10.85 0.68 -12.21
N ASP A 65 10.34 1.61 -13.00
CA ASP A 65 9.64 1.33 -14.25
C ASP A 65 10.57 0.99 -15.43
N THR A 66 11.89 1.05 -15.23
CA THR A 66 12.87 0.93 -16.32
C THR A 66 12.82 -0.45 -16.97
N ALA A 67 12.68 -1.51 -16.16
CA ALA A 67 12.55 -2.88 -16.66
C ALA A 67 11.29 -3.08 -17.52
N LEU A 68 10.18 -2.39 -17.19
CA LEU A 68 8.94 -2.47 -17.97
C LEU A 68 9.10 -1.75 -19.31
N ARG A 69 9.69 -0.55 -19.31
CA ARG A 69 9.95 0.20 -20.55
C ARG A 69 10.93 -0.53 -21.48
N ALA A 70 11.91 -1.23 -20.91
CA ALA A 70 12.89 -2.02 -21.68
C ALA A 70 12.25 -3.15 -22.50
N ILE A 71 11.10 -3.68 -22.06
CA ILE A 71 10.32 -4.68 -22.80
C ILE A 71 9.15 -4.06 -23.59
N GLY A 72 9.16 -2.74 -23.78
CA GLY A 72 8.15 -2.00 -24.55
C GLY A 72 6.82 -1.79 -23.84
N ILE A 73 6.73 -2.04 -22.53
CA ILE A 73 5.53 -1.76 -21.74
C ILE A 73 5.61 -0.33 -21.22
N GLU A 74 4.64 0.50 -21.60
CA GLU A 74 4.47 1.84 -21.03
C GLU A 74 3.64 1.77 -19.74
N PRO A 75 4.24 2.05 -18.57
CA PRO A 75 3.54 1.91 -17.30
C PRO A 75 2.47 2.99 -17.12
N ARG A 76 1.27 2.57 -16.70
CA ARG A 76 0.23 3.51 -16.28
C ARG A 76 0.39 3.85 -14.81
N ALA A 77 0.40 5.14 -14.48
CA ALA A 77 0.46 5.60 -13.10
C ALA A 77 -0.71 5.04 -12.25
N ALA A 78 -0.38 4.53 -11.05
CA ALA A 78 -1.38 3.98 -10.12
C ALA A 78 -2.51 4.98 -9.78
N THR A 79 -2.19 6.27 -9.68
CA THR A 79 -3.17 7.35 -9.44
C THR A 79 -4.27 7.41 -10.50
N ALA A 80 -3.98 7.05 -11.75
CA ALA A 80 -4.98 7.01 -12.81
C ALA A 80 -5.97 5.85 -12.60
N PHE A 81 -5.46 4.68 -12.21
CA PHE A 81 -6.30 3.53 -11.87
C PHE A 81 -7.15 3.80 -10.62
N ILE A 82 -6.58 4.41 -9.57
CA ILE A 82 -7.30 4.76 -8.34
C ILE A 82 -8.50 5.66 -8.66
N ARG A 83 -8.31 6.70 -9.47
CA ARG A 83 -9.41 7.59 -9.89
C ARG A 83 -10.50 6.83 -10.65
N GLN A 84 -10.13 5.88 -11.50
CA GLN A 84 -11.08 5.04 -12.21
C GLN A 84 -11.89 4.15 -11.27
N GLN A 85 -11.25 3.53 -10.29
CA GLN A 85 -11.94 2.66 -9.31
C GLN A 85 -12.91 3.44 -8.41
N VAL A 86 -12.54 4.65 -8.00
CA VAL A 86 -13.43 5.50 -7.17
C VAL A 86 -14.65 6.00 -7.97
N ALA A 87 -14.48 6.22 -9.28
CA ALA A 87 -15.58 6.67 -10.16
C ALA A 87 -16.51 5.52 -10.60
N ALA A 88 -16.08 4.26 -10.49
CA ALA A 88 -16.89 3.12 -10.88
C ALA A 88 -18.01 2.87 -9.84
N PRO A 89 -19.27 2.64 -10.26
CA PRO A 89 -20.33 2.28 -9.34
C PRO A 89 -20.01 0.92 -8.70
N ALA A 90 -20.26 0.80 -7.39
CA ALA A 90 -20.16 -0.48 -6.68
C ALA A 90 -21.30 -1.39 -7.18
N THR A 91 -20.99 -2.25 -8.14
CA THR A 91 -21.78 -3.43 -8.52
C THR A 91 -21.61 -4.52 -7.49
#